data_AF-A0A6H0KIJ9-F1
#
_entry.id   AF-A0A6H0KIJ9-F1
#
_cell.length_a   1.000
_cell.length_b   1.000
_cell.length_c   1.000
_cell.angle_alpha   90.00
_cell.angle_beta   90.00
_cell.angle_gamma   90.00
#
_symmetry.space_group_name_H-M   'P 1'
#
loop_
_entity.id
_entity.type
_entity.pdbx_description
1 polymer ?
#
loop_
_entity_poly.entity_id
_entity_poly.type
_entity_poly.pdbx_seq_one_letter_code
_entity_poly.pdbx_strand_id
1 'polypeptide(L)'
;MARLNPDEVIISKIAADFPEGFRALFITYYKPLLRIAEKMIGVEFAEDIVQDTFLTIWNNKQSFDTILSLKSYLYTSIQNKCLNVIRTNQQFEKYKVEQSVEPGEEYILDEEVISQLYQTIDLLPEHYKEVMLKSMEGESIAKIALSMDTTEDAIKAYKRRAKQILKKELGDKAFILLFL
;
A
#
# COMPACT_ATOMS: atom_id res chain seq x y z
N MET A 1 2.37 -27.83 -15.98
CA MET A 1 2.09 -26.49 -16.53
C MET A 1 1.79 -25.58 -15.36
N ALA A 2 2.66 -24.61 -15.06
CA ALA A 2 2.41 -23.65 -13.98
C ALA A 2 1.23 -22.75 -14.38
N ARG A 3 0.21 -22.64 -13.52
CA ARG A 3 -0.86 -21.66 -13.70
C ARG A 3 -0.26 -20.29 -13.43
N LEU A 4 -0.23 -19.43 -14.45
CA LEU A 4 0.14 -18.02 -14.31
C LEU A 4 -0.79 -17.36 -13.28
N ASN A 5 -0.23 -16.53 -12.39
CA ASN A 5 -1.01 -15.72 -11.46
C ASN A 5 -1.83 -14.69 -12.27
N PRO A 6 -3.09 -14.36 -11.88
CA PRO A 6 -3.88 -13.29 -12.49
C PRO A 6 -3.10 -12.02 -12.87
N ASP A 7 -2.13 -11.59 -12.06
CA ASP A 7 -1.30 -10.41 -12.35
C ASP A 7 -0.43 -10.59 -13.60
N GLU A 8 0.21 -11.75 -13.75
CA GLU A 8 1.07 -12.07 -14.90
C GLU A 8 0.25 -12.17 -16.19
N VAL A 9 -0.99 -12.68 -16.08
CA VAL A 9 -1.94 -12.70 -17.20
C VAL A 9 -2.31 -11.27 -17.62
N ILE A 10 -2.53 -10.37 -16.67
CA ILE A 10 -2.85 -8.96 -16.99
C ILE A 10 -1.64 -8.28 -17.64
N ILE A 11 -0.44 -8.45 -17.09
CA ILE A 11 0.80 -7.85 -17.63
C ILE A 11 1.05 -8.34 -19.06
N SER A 12 0.98 -9.65 -19.29
CA SER A 12 1.17 -10.22 -20.64
C SER A 12 0.14 -9.71 -21.64
N LYS A 13 -1.11 -9.56 -21.23
CA LYS A 13 -2.15 -8.95 -22.09
C LYS A 13 -1.85 -7.48 -22.38
N ILE A 14 -1.40 -6.70 -21.41
CA ILE A 14 -1.03 -5.29 -21.63
C ILE A 14 0.10 -5.16 -22.68
N ALA A 15 1.08 -6.06 -22.64
CA ALA A 15 2.18 -6.08 -23.61
C ALA A 15 1.72 -6.51 -25.02
N ALA A 16 0.75 -7.43 -25.13
CA ALA A 16 0.26 -7.97 -26.40
C ALA A 16 -0.83 -7.11 -27.05
N ASP A 17 -1.84 -6.71 -26.26
CA ASP A 17 -2.99 -5.88 -26.64
C ASP A 17 -3.35 -4.96 -25.46
N PHE A 18 -2.83 -3.73 -25.51
CA PHE A 18 -2.99 -2.77 -24.43
C PHE A 18 -4.47 -2.52 -24.04
N PRO A 19 -5.40 -2.25 -24.99
CA PRO A 19 -6.83 -2.17 -24.67
C PRO A 19 -7.40 -3.37 -23.89
N GLU A 20 -7.10 -4.60 -24.32
CA GLU A 20 -7.61 -5.79 -23.65
C GLU A 20 -6.97 -5.98 -22.26
N GLY A 21 -5.66 -5.80 -22.16
CA GLY A 21 -4.92 -5.89 -20.90
C GLY A 21 -5.37 -4.83 -19.89
N PHE A 22 -5.58 -3.59 -20.35
CA PHE A 22 -6.11 -2.53 -19.51
C PHE A 22 -7.53 -2.84 -19.01
N ARG A 23 -8.39 -3.41 -19.86
CA ARG A 23 -9.73 -3.83 -19.43
C ARG A 23 -9.65 -4.87 -18.32
N ALA A 24 -8.76 -5.85 -18.45
CA ALA A 24 -8.54 -6.86 -17.42
C ALA A 24 -8.03 -6.23 -16.11
N LEU A 25 -7.05 -5.33 -16.21
CA LEU A 25 -6.55 -4.53 -15.08
C LEU A 25 -7.68 -3.79 -14.36
N PHE A 26 -8.50 -3.05 -15.10
CA PHE A 26 -9.59 -2.25 -14.55
C PHE A 26 -10.62 -3.11 -13.83
N ILE A 27 -11.11 -4.19 -14.47
CA ILE A 27 -12.10 -5.08 -13.88
C ILE A 27 -11.58 -5.72 -12.58
N THR A 28 -10.31 -6.11 -12.56
CA THR A 28 -9.70 -6.77 -11.40
C THR A 28 -9.44 -5.78 -10.26
N TYR A 29 -8.97 -4.57 -10.55
CA TYR A 29 -8.40 -3.69 -9.53
C TYR A 29 -9.25 -2.47 -9.17
N TYR A 30 -10.25 -2.07 -9.96
CA TYR A 30 -11.02 -0.86 -9.68
C TYR A 30 -11.69 -0.88 -8.29
N LYS A 31 -12.51 -1.89 -8.01
CA LYS A 31 -13.22 -2.01 -6.72
C LYS A 31 -12.28 -2.13 -5.52
N PRO A 32 -11.24 -3.00 -5.55
CA PRO A 32 -10.24 -3.06 -4.49
C PRO A 32 -9.57 -1.73 -4.15
N LEU A 33 -9.16 -0.98 -5.19
CA LEU A 33 -8.46 0.29 -5.02
C LEU A 33 -9.42 1.37 -4.51
N LEU A 34 -10.66 1.37 -4.97
CA LEU A 34 -11.72 2.27 -4.50
C LEU A 34 -11.97 2.08 -3.00
N ARG A 35 -12.20 0.84 -2.55
CA ARG A 35 -12.43 0.54 -1.12
C ARG A 35 -11.31 1.06 -0.22
N ILE A 36 -10.07 1.03 -0.68
CA ILE A 36 -8.92 1.53 0.09
C ILE A 36 -8.87 3.05 0.10
N ALA A 37 -9.09 3.68 -1.06
CA ALA A 37 -9.18 5.13 -1.14
C ALA A 37 -10.33 5.66 -0.26
N GLU A 38 -11.50 5.01 -0.27
CA GLU A 38 -12.65 5.35 0.58
C GLU A 38 -12.31 5.32 2.07
N LYS A 39 -11.55 4.32 2.52
CA LYS A 39 -11.09 4.23 3.90
C LYS A 39 -10.09 5.32 4.29
N MET A 40 -9.32 5.85 3.33
CA MET A 40 -8.28 6.83 3.60
C MET A 40 -8.78 8.28 3.52
N ILE A 41 -9.66 8.56 2.56
CA ILE A 41 -10.09 9.93 2.22
C ILE A 41 -11.62 10.06 2.10
N GLY A 42 -12.40 9.04 2.46
CA GLY A 42 -13.86 9.09 2.35
C GLY A 42 -14.36 8.86 0.91
N VAL A 43 -15.65 8.49 0.80
CA VAL A 43 -16.28 8.10 -0.46
C VAL A 43 -16.30 9.24 -1.49
N GLU A 44 -16.47 10.47 -1.01
CA GLU A 44 -16.60 11.65 -1.87
C GLU A 44 -15.34 11.96 -2.71
N PHE A 45 -14.14 11.57 -2.25
CA PHE A 45 -12.87 11.85 -2.94
C PHE A 45 -12.21 10.60 -3.53
N ALA A 46 -12.64 9.41 -3.11
CA ALA A 46 -12.00 8.16 -3.47
C ALA A 46 -12.13 7.82 -4.96
N GLU A 47 -13.32 8.03 -5.53
CA GLU A 47 -13.60 7.71 -6.92
C GLU A 47 -12.72 8.50 -7.88
N ASP A 48 -12.58 9.81 -7.66
CA ASP A 48 -11.75 10.69 -8.48
C ASP A 48 -10.27 10.24 -8.48
N ILE A 49 -9.74 9.85 -7.32
CA ILE A 49 -8.34 9.39 -7.20
C ILE A 49 -8.11 8.08 -7.95
N VAL A 50 -9.07 7.15 -7.87
CA VAL A 50 -8.98 5.88 -8.59
C VAL A 50 -9.13 6.09 -10.09
N GLN A 51 -10.13 6.87 -10.53
CA GLN A 51 -10.33 7.19 -11.93
C GLN A 51 -9.11 7.87 -12.54
N ASP A 52 -8.56 8.90 -11.89
CA ASP A 52 -7.36 9.60 -12.35
C ASP A 52 -6.15 8.65 -12.46
N THR A 53 -6.03 7.66 -11.56
CA THR A 53 -4.99 6.64 -11.63
C THR A 53 -5.13 5.74 -12.86
N PHE A 54 -6.34 5.26 -13.15
CA PHE A 54 -6.58 4.45 -14.34
C PHE A 54 -6.45 5.27 -15.63
N LEU A 55 -6.90 6.53 -15.65
CA LEU A 55 -6.71 7.44 -16.78
C LEU A 55 -5.24 7.71 -17.05
N THR A 56 -4.43 7.89 -16.00
CA THR A 56 -2.97 8.05 -16.13
C THR A 56 -2.35 6.81 -16.78
N ILE A 57 -2.71 5.61 -16.32
CA ILE A 57 -2.23 4.35 -16.88
C ILE A 57 -2.62 4.22 -18.36
N TRP A 58 -3.87 4.54 -18.71
CA TRP A 58 -4.38 4.50 -20.08
C TRP A 58 -3.66 5.48 -21.01
N ASN A 59 -3.63 6.75 -20.63
CA ASN A 59 -3.08 7.84 -21.45
C ASN A 59 -1.58 7.65 -21.71
N ASN A 60 -0.85 7.16 -20.71
CA ASN A 60 0.59 6.91 -20.84
C ASN A 60 0.91 5.57 -21.51
N LYS A 61 -0.10 4.76 -21.83
CA LYS A 61 0.07 3.36 -22.26
C LYS A 61 1.08 2.61 -21.39
N GLN A 62 0.87 2.71 -20.08
CA GLN A 62 1.85 2.24 -19.08
C GLN A 62 2.19 0.76 -19.30
N SER A 63 3.48 0.48 -19.48
CA SER A 63 4.02 -0.88 -19.42
C SER A 63 4.37 -1.26 -17.98
N PHE A 64 4.25 -2.56 -17.69
CA PHE A 64 4.52 -3.18 -16.40
C PHE A 64 5.61 -4.27 -16.47
N ASP A 65 6.43 -4.25 -17.53
CA ASP A 65 7.41 -5.32 -17.78
C ASP A 65 8.56 -5.35 -16.76
N THR A 66 8.78 -4.23 -16.05
CA THR A 66 9.90 -4.06 -15.12
C THR A 66 9.47 -4.02 -13.65
N ILE A 67 8.16 -4.12 -13.36
CA ILE A 67 7.67 -4.08 -11.98
C ILE A 67 7.71 -5.47 -11.35
N LEU A 68 8.02 -5.52 -10.06
CA LEU A 68 8.05 -6.78 -9.30
C LEU A 68 6.64 -7.31 -9.01
N SER A 69 5.65 -6.43 -8.88
CA SER A 69 4.27 -6.81 -8.54
C SER A 69 3.29 -5.73 -8.98
N LEU A 70 2.33 -6.11 -9.84
CA LEU A 70 1.27 -5.24 -10.34
C LEU A 70 0.39 -4.72 -9.21
N LYS A 71 -0.07 -5.64 -8.35
CA LYS A 71 -0.81 -5.29 -7.13
C LYS A 71 -0.08 -4.24 -6.30
N SER A 72 1.21 -4.46 -6.01
CA SER A 72 2.00 -3.53 -5.19
C SER A 72 2.10 -2.14 -5.82
N TYR A 73 2.32 -2.07 -7.13
CA TYR A 73 2.41 -0.79 -7.85
C TYR A 73 1.10 0.00 -7.76
N LEU A 74 -0.03 -0.66 -8.00
CA LEU A 74 -1.35 -0.01 -8.01
C LEU A 74 -1.74 0.52 -6.63
N TYR A 75 -1.57 -0.31 -5.60
CA TYR A 75 -1.88 0.06 -4.22
C TYR A 75 -0.99 1.22 -3.74
N THR A 76 0.31 1.18 -4.05
CA THR A 76 1.24 2.27 -3.73
C THR A 76 0.83 3.57 -4.42
N SER A 77 0.42 3.50 -5.68
CA SER A 77 0.01 4.67 -6.45
C SER A 77 -1.23 5.34 -5.83
N ILE A 78 -2.24 4.54 -5.48
CA ILE A 78 -3.47 5.04 -4.84
C ILE A 78 -3.18 5.61 -3.46
N GLN A 79 -2.41 4.90 -2.62
CA GLN A 79 -2.06 5.38 -1.29
C GLN A 79 -1.29 6.70 -1.34
N ASN A 80 -0.29 6.82 -2.24
CA ASN A 80 0.48 8.06 -2.37
C ASN A 80 -0.41 9.23 -2.78
N LYS A 81 -1.36 9.03 -3.70
CA LYS A 81 -2.32 10.06 -4.09
C LYS A 81 -3.26 10.42 -2.94
N CYS A 82 -3.79 9.44 -2.21
CA CYS A 82 -4.61 9.69 -1.02
C CYS A 82 -3.84 10.46 0.07
N LEU A 83 -2.59 10.07 0.35
CA LEU A 83 -1.72 10.77 1.30
C LEU A 83 -1.43 12.21 0.86
N ASN A 84 -1.25 12.45 -0.44
CA ASN A 84 -1.09 13.80 -0.96
C ASN A 84 -2.35 14.64 -0.73
N VAL A 85 -3.54 14.09 -1.01
CA VAL A 85 -4.83 14.72 -0.73
C VAL A 85 -4.96 15.09 0.76
N ILE A 86 -4.64 14.16 1.66
CA ILE A 86 -4.65 14.38 3.12
C ILE A 86 -3.69 15.51 3.53
N ARG A 87 -2.48 15.54 2.95
CA ARG A 87 -1.49 16.57 3.26
C ARG A 87 -1.91 17.96 2.78
N THR A 88 -2.59 18.05 1.65
CA THR A 88 -2.97 19.33 1.03
C THR A 88 -4.29 19.89 1.56
N ASN A 89 -5.20 19.04 2.07
CA ASN A 89 -6.50 19.47 2.55
C ASN A 89 -6.59 19.37 4.08
N GLN A 90 -6.72 20.52 4.75
CA GLN A 90 -6.92 20.62 6.21
C GLN A 90 -8.27 20.04 6.68
N GLN A 91 -9.20 19.70 5.78
CA GLN A 91 -10.49 19.09 6.12
C GLN A 91 -10.42 17.61 6.53
N PHE A 92 -9.31 16.91 6.25
CA PHE A 92 -9.16 15.48 6.57
C PHE A 92 -8.89 15.17 8.05
N GLU A 93 -8.67 16.18 8.89
CA GLU A 93 -8.61 16.01 10.35
C GLU A 93 -9.95 15.51 10.95
N LYS A 94 -11.08 15.72 10.27
CA LYS A 94 -12.41 15.27 10.73
C LYS A 94 -12.73 13.81 10.42
N TYR A 95 -12.18 13.25 9.35
CA TYR A 95 -12.49 11.89 8.90
C TYR A 95 -11.75 10.79 9.68
N LYS A 96 -10.83 11.16 10.58
CA LYS A 96 -10.17 10.22 11.50
C LYS A 96 -11.08 9.66 12.61
N VAL A 97 -12.28 10.24 12.82
CA VAL A 97 -13.09 9.96 14.02
C VAL A 97 -14.41 9.24 13.75
N GLU A 98 -14.91 9.17 12.51
CA GLU A 98 -16.21 8.55 12.24
C GLU A 98 -16.12 7.57 11.08
N GLN A 99 -15.92 6.29 11.39
CA GLN A 99 -16.54 5.22 10.61
C GLN A 99 -16.63 3.94 11.45
N SER A 100 -17.79 3.81 12.10
CA SER A 100 -18.39 2.55 12.47
C SER A 100 -18.48 1.65 11.23
N VAL A 101 -17.82 0.49 11.31
CA VAL A 101 -17.64 -0.47 10.23
C VAL A 101 -18.96 -1.22 9.95
N GLU A 102 -19.48 -1.12 8.72
CA GLU A 102 -20.30 -2.21 8.16
C GLU A 102 -19.38 -3.27 7.52
N PRO A 103 -19.59 -4.57 7.77
CA PRO A 103 -18.71 -5.62 7.30
C PRO A 103 -19.03 -5.97 5.83
N GLY A 104 -18.47 -5.20 4.91
CA GLY A 104 -18.53 -5.45 3.48
C GLY A 104 -17.19 -5.92 2.91
N GLU A 105 -17.01 -7.23 2.82
CA GLU A 105 -15.98 -7.92 2.01
C GLU A 105 -14.55 -7.36 2.12
N GLU A 106 -13.94 -7.63 3.28
CA GLU A 106 -12.68 -8.37 3.37
C GLU A 106 -11.62 -8.13 2.28
N TYR A 107 -10.98 -6.96 2.31
CA TYR A 107 -9.51 -6.98 2.33
C TYR A 107 -9.09 -7.10 3.80
N ILE A 108 -9.39 -8.25 4.41
CA ILE A 108 -8.56 -8.68 5.53
C ILE A 108 -7.21 -8.93 4.88
N LEU A 109 -6.21 -8.16 5.27
CA LEU A 109 -4.84 -8.67 5.18
C LEU A 109 -4.93 -10.03 5.85
N ASP A 110 -4.89 -11.08 5.04
CA ASP A 110 -5.04 -12.48 5.48
C ASP A 110 -4.37 -12.63 6.85
N GLU A 111 -5.08 -13.14 7.85
CA GLU A 111 -4.55 -13.27 9.21
C GLU A 111 -3.19 -13.98 9.20
N GLU A 112 -2.97 -14.88 8.23
CA GLU A 112 -1.69 -15.52 7.96
C GLU A 112 -0.60 -14.51 7.54
N VAL A 113 -0.93 -13.56 6.67
CA VAL A 113 -0.01 -12.49 6.21
C VAL A 113 0.29 -11.51 7.33
N ILE A 114 -0.69 -11.15 8.17
CA ILE A 114 -0.46 -10.31 9.36
C ILE A 114 0.44 -11.06 10.36
N SER A 115 0.12 -12.32 10.64
CA SER A 115 0.91 -13.16 11.55
C SER A 115 2.36 -13.28 11.07
N GLN A 116 2.56 -13.52 9.77
CA GLN A 116 3.89 -13.60 9.18
C GLN A 116 4.63 -12.26 9.21
N LEU A 117 3.95 -11.13 9.04
CA LEU A 117 4.54 -9.80 9.23
C LEU A 117 5.07 -9.64 10.66
N TYR A 118 4.26 -9.94 11.69
CA TYR A 118 4.69 -9.82 13.09
C TYR A 118 5.87 -10.76 13.40
N GLN A 119 5.83 -12.01 12.93
CA GLN A 119 6.95 -12.95 13.07
C GLN A 119 8.23 -12.42 12.42
N THR A 120 8.11 -11.78 11.25
CA THR A 120 9.27 -11.20 10.55
C THR A 120 9.80 -9.95 11.26
N ILE A 121 8.90 -9.13 11.83
CA ILE A 121 9.28 -7.98 12.68
C ILE A 121 10.05 -8.44 13.91
N ASP A 122 9.68 -9.59 14.50
CA ASP A 122 10.38 -10.16 15.64
C ASP A 122 11.81 -10.62 15.33
N LEU A 123 12.15 -10.85 14.05
CA LEU A 123 13.50 -11.18 13.60
C LEU A 123 14.38 -9.94 13.35
N LEU A 124 13.80 -8.73 13.40
CA LEU A 124 14.57 -7.50 13.22
C LEU A 124 15.45 -7.23 14.45
N PRO A 125 16.64 -6.64 14.25
CA PRO A 125 17.38 -6.01 15.33
C PRO A 125 16.51 -5.05 16.15
N GLU A 126 16.71 -5.00 17.47
CA GLU A 126 15.83 -4.35 18.45
C GLU A 126 15.42 -2.93 18.05
N HIS A 127 16.38 -2.11 17.64
CA HIS A 127 16.14 -0.72 17.24
C HIS A 127 15.31 -0.57 15.95
N TYR A 128 15.30 -1.56 15.06
CA TYR A 128 14.43 -1.56 13.88
C TYR A 128 13.03 -2.09 14.22
N LYS A 129 12.97 -3.11 15.07
CA LYS A 129 11.73 -3.68 15.59
C LYS A 129 10.91 -2.63 16.33
N GLU A 130 11.51 -1.95 17.30
CA GLU A 130 10.85 -0.94 18.13
C GLU A 130 10.25 0.18 17.26
N VAL A 131 11.02 0.69 16.29
CA VAL A 131 10.54 1.72 15.35
C VAL A 131 9.34 1.25 14.52
N MET A 132 9.34 0.00 14.06
CA MET A 132 8.23 -0.55 13.27
C MET A 132 6.97 -0.72 14.13
N LEU A 133 7.09 -1.24 15.35
CA LEU A 133 5.97 -1.42 16.27
C LEU A 133 5.34 -0.08 16.66
N LYS A 134 6.16 0.91 17.09
CA LYS A 134 5.66 2.25 17.42
C LYS A 134 5.04 2.96 16.22
N SER A 135 5.58 2.74 15.02
CA SER A 135 4.97 3.26 13.79
C SER A 135 3.60 2.64 13.51
N MET A 136 3.45 1.32 13.77
CA MET A 136 2.18 0.60 13.63
C MET A 136 1.13 1.05 14.65
N GLU A 137 1.57 1.49 15.82
CA GLU A 137 0.73 2.13 16.84
C GLU A 137 0.34 3.58 16.47
N GLY A 138 0.82 4.10 15.33
CA GLY A 138 0.50 5.43 14.84
C GLY A 138 1.34 6.55 15.47
N GLU A 139 2.43 6.22 16.16
CA GLU A 139 3.33 7.24 16.72
C GLU A 139 4.02 8.04 15.60
N SER A 140 4.15 9.37 15.79
CA SER A 140 4.85 10.23 14.85
C SER A 140 6.36 10.01 14.91
N ILE A 141 7.07 10.26 13.81
CA ILE A 141 8.54 10.14 13.74
C ILE A 141 9.21 10.96 14.86
N ALA A 142 8.73 12.17 15.12
CA ALA A 142 9.21 13.02 16.20
C ALA A 142 9.02 12.38 17.59
N LYS A 143 7.86 11.78 17.84
CA LYS A 143 7.56 11.13 19.13
C LYS A 143 8.41 9.87 19.35
N ILE A 144 8.61 9.07 18.29
CA ILE A 144 9.48 7.89 18.33
C ILE A 144 10.93 8.32 18.60
N ALA A 145 11.42 9.34 17.89
CA ALA A 145 12.76 9.89 18.07
C ALA A 145 13.01 10.32 19.51
N LEU A 146 12.06 11.03 20.12
CA LEU A 146 12.10 11.41 21.53
C LEU A 146 12.12 10.19 22.47
N SER A 147 11.27 9.17 22.19
CA SER A 147 11.20 7.99 23.06
C SER A 147 12.46 7.12 23.02
N MET A 148 13.17 7.12 21.90
CA MET A 148 14.38 6.32 21.67
C MET A 148 15.68 7.12 21.83
N ASP A 149 15.60 8.36 22.34
CA ASP A 149 16.73 9.27 22.52
C ASP A 149 17.60 9.39 21.25
N THR A 150 16.95 9.64 20.11
CA THR A 150 17.59 9.69 18.79
C THR A 150 16.99 10.79 17.91
N THR A 151 17.48 10.93 16.68
CA THR A 151 17.00 11.97 15.74
C THR A 151 15.89 11.45 14.83
N GLU A 152 15.04 12.34 14.35
CA GLU A 152 14.01 11.98 13.34
C GLU A 152 14.61 11.34 12.09
N ASP A 153 15.81 11.79 11.67
CA ASP A 153 16.50 11.23 10.51
C ASP A 153 17.04 9.83 10.78
N ALA A 154 17.47 9.54 12.01
CA ALA A 154 17.78 8.17 12.43
C ALA A 154 16.53 7.29 12.37
N ILE A 155 15.37 7.76 12.85
CA ILE A 155 14.10 7.02 12.77
C ILE A 155 13.69 6.75 11.31
N LYS A 156 13.78 7.75 10.41
CA LYS A 156 13.52 7.56 8.97
C LYS A 156 14.47 6.52 8.36
N ALA A 157 15.75 6.56 8.72
CA ALA A 157 16.74 5.59 8.26
C ALA A 157 16.44 4.19 8.80
N TYR A 158 16.01 4.07 10.05
CA TYR A 158 15.61 2.82 10.70
C TYR A 158 14.36 2.23 10.03
N LYS A 159 13.30 3.02 9.80
CA LYS A 159 12.13 2.58 9.03
C LYS A 159 12.52 2.08 7.64
N ARG A 160 13.39 2.81 6.93
CA ARG A 160 13.84 2.40 5.60
C ARG A 160 14.61 1.07 5.63
N ARG A 161 15.55 0.91 6.57
CA ARG A 161 16.33 -0.32 6.77
C ARG A 161 15.41 -1.49 7.16
N ALA A 162 14.49 -1.28 8.10
CA ALA A 162 13.51 -2.28 8.53
C ALA A 162 12.67 -2.76 7.34
N LYS A 163 12.09 -1.84 6.56
CA LYS A 163 11.32 -2.21 5.36
C LYS A 163 12.13 -2.95 4.31
N GLN A 164 13.43 -2.67 4.15
CA GLN A 164 14.28 -3.42 3.23
C GLN A 164 14.49 -4.87 3.69
N ILE A 165 14.70 -5.09 5.00
CA ILE A 165 14.85 -6.42 5.58
C ILE A 165 13.53 -7.17 5.46
N LEU A 166 12.43 -6.58 5.93
CA LEU A 166 11.10 -7.17 5.87
C LEU A 166 10.69 -7.51 4.44
N LYS A 167 11.04 -6.66 3.45
CA LYS A 167 10.74 -6.92 2.03
C LYS A 167 11.45 -8.17 1.53
N LYS A 168 12.68 -8.43 1.97
CA LYS A 168 13.45 -9.60 1.57
C LYS A 168 12.84 -10.89 2.14
N GLU A 169 12.42 -10.85 3.40
CA GLU A 169 11.87 -12.01 4.10
C GLU A 169 10.41 -12.32 3.72
N LEU A 170 9.58 -11.29 3.49
CA LEU A 170 8.17 -11.45 3.14
C LEU A 170 7.94 -11.80 1.66
N GLY A 171 8.92 -11.59 0.78
CA GLY A 171 8.82 -11.90 -0.65
C GLY A 171 7.60 -11.26 -1.30
N ASP A 172 6.75 -12.07 -1.94
CA ASP A 172 5.52 -11.62 -2.60
C ASP A 172 4.51 -10.98 -1.63
N LYS A 173 4.59 -11.30 -0.33
CA LYS A 173 3.75 -10.71 0.73
C LYS A 173 4.23 -9.32 1.17
N ALA A 174 5.38 -8.84 0.68
CA ALA A 174 5.95 -7.55 1.07
C ALA A 174 5.07 -6.32 0.72
N PHE A 175 4.02 -6.50 -0.08
CA PHE A 175 3.01 -5.46 -0.31
C PHE A 175 2.39 -4.95 1.00
N ILE A 176 2.39 -5.77 2.08
CA ILE A 176 1.88 -5.35 3.39
C ILE A 176 2.68 -4.18 3.99
N LEU A 177 3.95 -4.02 3.64
CA LEU A 177 4.81 -2.94 4.15
C LEU A 177 4.45 -1.55 3.62
N LEU A 178 3.54 -1.50 2.65
CA LEU A 178 2.96 -0.27 2.13
C LEU A 178 1.95 0.34 3.11
N PHE A 179 1.37 -0.48 3.99
CA PHE A 179 0.44 -0.04 5.04
C PHE A 179 1.14 0.40 6.34
N LEU A 180 2.48 0.34 6.42
CA LEU A 180 3.34 0.66 7.59
C LEU A 180 4.17 1.94 7.42
#